data_AF-A0AAW7ZBW4-F1
#
_entry.id   AF-A0AAW7ZBW4-F1
#
_cell.length_a   1.000
_cell.length_b   1.000
_cell.length_c   1.000
_cell.angle_alpha   90.00
_cell.angle_beta   90.00
_cell.angle_gamma   90.00
#
_symmetry.space_group_name_H-M   'P 1'
#
loop_
_entity.id
_entity.type
_entity.pdbx_description
1 polymer ?
#
loop_
_entity_poly.entity_id
_entity_poly.type
_entity_poly.pdbx_seq_one_letter_code
_entity_poly.pdbx_strand_id
1 'polypeptide(L)'
;MDFEEIALTGSTVGWGFLITGTLLWVADNMKTKGTKGISEISFKDALIVGTLQGAAIFPAVSRSGSTIAGALFRGINRQAAARFSFLLSMPAILGAVVLQSKRLVSRCMETSLISWDNSLN
;
A
#
# COMPACT_ATOMS: atom_id res chain seq x y z
N MET A 1 6.41 -17.00 14.03
CA MET A 1 5.31 -16.20 13.46
C MET A 1 5.79 -15.63 12.16
N ASP A 2 5.41 -16.28 11.07
CA ASP A 2 5.78 -15.85 9.71
C ASP A 2 4.86 -14.70 9.26
N PHE A 3 5.31 -13.93 8.25
CA PHE A 3 4.55 -12.79 7.72
C PHE A 3 3.10 -13.13 7.33
N GLU A 4 2.86 -14.38 6.92
CA GLU A 4 1.53 -14.88 6.55
C GLU A 4 0.63 -15.08 7.78
N GLU A 5 1.15 -15.55 8.92
CA GLU A 5 0.36 -15.67 10.15
C GLU A 5 -0.09 -14.30 10.68
N ILE A 6 0.78 -13.29 10.58
CA ILE A 6 0.46 -11.91 10.96
C ILE A 6 -0.60 -11.32 10.03
N ALA A 7 -0.66 -11.73 8.77
CA ALA A 7 -1.66 -11.29 7.80
C ALA A 7 -3.01 -12.02 7.96
N LEU A 8 -2.99 -13.29 8.38
CA LEU A 8 -4.18 -14.16 8.46
C LEU A 8 -4.88 -14.09 9.82
N THR A 9 -4.19 -13.64 10.86
CA THR A 9 -4.79 -13.47 12.19
C THR A 9 -5.67 -12.22 12.22
N GLY A 10 -6.99 -12.35 12.33
CA GLY A 10 -7.90 -11.19 12.35
C GLY A 10 -7.59 -10.17 13.48
N SER A 11 -7.01 -10.64 14.60
CA SER A 11 -6.61 -9.79 15.72
C SER A 11 -5.44 -8.85 15.38
N THR A 12 -4.42 -9.31 14.66
CA THR A 12 -3.28 -8.48 14.25
C THR A 12 -3.70 -7.44 13.21
N VAL A 13 -4.63 -7.80 12.33
CA VAL A 13 -5.29 -6.86 11.40
C VAL A 13 -5.99 -5.74 12.15
N GLY A 14 -6.77 -6.07 13.19
CA GLY A 14 -7.45 -5.10 14.05
C GLY A 14 -6.49 -4.09 14.69
N TRP A 15 -5.40 -4.58 15.28
CA TRP A 15 -4.38 -3.72 15.87
C TRP A 15 -3.67 -2.81 14.85
N GLY A 16 -3.35 -3.31 13.66
CA GLY A 16 -2.74 -2.48 12.61
C GLY A 16 -3.66 -1.37 12.09
N PHE A 17 -4.97 -1.63 12.02
CA PHE A 17 -5.96 -0.59 11.70
C PHE A 17 -6.04 0.48 12.79
N LEU A 18 -5.97 0.11 14.07
CA LEU A 18 -5.94 1.08 15.18
C LEU A 18 -4.68 1.96 15.11
N ILE A 19 -3.53 1.36 14.83
CA ILE A 19 -2.27 2.10 14.64
C ILE A 19 -2.39 3.07 13.46
N THR A 20 -2.88 2.60 12.32
CA THR A 20 -3.02 3.43 11.11
C THR A 20 -4.06 4.55 11.32
N GLY A 21 -5.17 4.25 11.99
CA GLY A 21 -6.20 5.23 12.34
C GLY A 21 -5.68 6.29 13.30
N THR A 22 -4.87 5.90 14.29
CA THR A 22 -4.21 6.83 15.21
C THR A 22 -3.22 7.72 14.47
N LEU A 23 -2.42 7.15 13.56
CA LEU A 23 -1.48 7.91 12.72
C LEU A 23 -2.22 8.97 11.88
N LEU A 24 -3.32 8.59 11.24
CA LEU A 24 -4.19 9.49 10.49
C LEU A 24 -4.75 10.59 11.38
N TRP A 25 -5.31 10.23 12.54
CA TRP A 25 -5.87 11.19 13.49
C TRP A 25 -4.84 12.21 13.97
N VAL A 26 -3.63 11.75 14.30
CA VAL A 26 -2.51 12.63 14.66
C VAL A 26 -2.14 13.55 13.49
N ALA A 27 -1.92 12.98 12.30
CA ALA A 27 -1.55 13.75 11.11
C ALA A 27 -2.61 14.80 10.73
N ASP A 28 -3.90 14.48 10.94
CA ASP A 28 -5.03 15.33 10.62
C ASP A 28 -5.25 16.47 11.63
N ASN A 29 -4.90 16.21 12.90
CA ASN A 29 -5.00 17.16 14.02
C ASN A 29 -3.75 18.02 14.22
N MET A 30 -2.67 17.78 13.49
CA MET A 30 -1.52 18.66 13.53
C MET A 30 -1.91 20.07 13.08
N LYS A 31 -1.48 21.08 13.85
CA LYS A 31 -1.75 22.51 13.59
C LYS A 31 -1.22 22.99 12.23
N THR A 32 -0.36 22.22 11.59
CA THR A 32 0.05 22.38 10.20
C THR A 32 -1.11 22.02 9.27
N LYS A 33 -2.18 22.83 9.25
CA LYS A 33 -3.23 22.73 8.24
C LYS A 33 -2.56 23.01 6.89
N GLY A 34 -2.25 21.93 6.17
CA GLY A 34 -1.59 22.00 4.89
C GLY A 34 -2.37 22.88 3.92
N THR A 35 -1.73 23.93 3.40
CA THR A 35 -2.32 24.81 2.37
C THR A 35 -2.00 24.31 0.97
N LYS A 36 -0.99 23.45 0.81
CA LYS A 36 -0.53 22.98 -0.49
C LYS A 36 -1.62 22.19 -1.21
N GLY A 37 -1.99 22.67 -2.38
CA GLY A 37 -2.83 21.97 -3.35
C GLY A 37 -2.07 20.90 -4.12
N ILE A 38 -2.79 20.20 -5.02
CA ILE A 38 -2.22 19.12 -5.84
C ILE A 38 -1.09 19.61 -6.75
N SER A 39 -1.18 20.85 -7.25
CA SER A 39 -0.20 21.49 -8.12
C SER A 39 1.07 21.95 -7.40
N GLU A 40 1.03 22.02 -6.08
CA GLU A 40 2.14 22.50 -5.24
C GLU A 40 2.95 21.35 -4.61
N ILE A 41 2.61 20.10 -4.97
CA ILE A 41 3.33 18.91 -4.50
C ILE A 41 4.71 18.89 -5.15
N SER A 42 5.75 19.01 -4.33
CA SER A 42 7.12 18.94 -4.80
C SER A 42 7.60 17.50 -4.99
N PHE A 43 8.67 17.31 -5.75
CA PHE A 43 9.31 16.00 -5.91
C PHE A 43 9.75 15.39 -4.57
N LYS A 44 10.19 16.22 -3.62
CA LYS A 44 10.55 15.79 -2.27
C LYS A 44 9.34 15.26 -1.50
N ASP A 45 8.17 15.89 -1.66
CA ASP A 45 6.94 15.42 -1.04
C ASP A 45 6.54 14.06 -1.64
N ALA A 46 6.62 13.91 -2.96
CA ALA A 46 6.35 12.64 -3.63
C ALA A 46 7.30 11.51 -3.20
N LEU A 47 8.59 11.81 -3.05
CA LEU A 47 9.58 10.84 -2.59
C LEU A 47 9.28 10.36 -1.16
N ILE A 48 8.98 11.28 -0.23
CA ILE A 48 8.66 10.93 1.16
C ILE A 48 7.37 10.12 1.27
N VAL A 49 6.33 10.51 0.53
CA VAL A 49 5.06 9.76 0.55
C VAL A 49 5.23 8.39 -0.11
N GLY A 50 6.00 8.30 -1.19
CA GLY A 50 6.33 7.04 -1.86
C GLY A 50 7.14 6.08 -0.97
N THR A 51 8.09 6.58 -0.18
CA THR A 51 8.82 5.71 0.77
C THR A 51 7.89 5.20 1.88
N LEU A 52 6.97 6.03 2.38
CA LEU A 52 5.93 5.58 3.32
C LEU A 52 4.98 4.54 2.70
N GLN A 53 4.65 4.67 1.41
CA GLN A 53 3.88 3.66 0.68
C GLN A 53 4.60 2.30 0.62
N GLY A 54 5.93 2.33 0.41
CA GLY A 54 6.77 1.14 0.43
C GLY A 54 6.91 0.53 1.83
N ALA A 55 7.02 1.37 2.87
CA ALA A 55 7.04 0.92 4.26
C ALA A 55 5.72 0.26 4.68
N ALA A 56 4.60 0.62 4.07
CA ALA A 56 3.30 -0.03 4.25
C ALA A 56 3.18 -1.41 3.54
N ILE A 57 4.30 -2.12 3.37
CA ILE A 57 4.34 -3.55 3.04
C ILE A 57 3.99 -4.41 4.26
N PHE A 58 4.17 -3.88 5.47
CA PHE A 58 3.84 -4.61 6.69
C PHE A 58 2.36 -5.01 6.71
N PRO A 59 2.05 -6.30 6.98
CA PRO A 59 0.67 -6.75 7.12
C PRO A 59 -0.04 -5.96 8.21
N ALA A 60 -1.33 -5.68 8.01
CA ALA A 60 -2.18 -4.83 8.85
C ALA A 60 -1.94 -3.30 8.78
N VAL A 61 -0.91 -2.80 8.08
CA VAL A 61 -0.75 -1.35 7.84
C VAL A 61 -1.52 -0.94 6.59
N SER A 62 -2.43 0.03 6.72
CA SER A 62 -3.17 0.54 5.55
C SER A 62 -2.27 1.41 4.68
N ARG A 63 -2.05 0.98 3.44
CA ARG A 63 -1.23 1.70 2.45
C ARG A 63 -1.80 3.10 2.16
N SER A 64 -3.10 3.19 1.89
CA SER A 64 -3.77 4.49 1.65
C SER A 64 -3.74 5.38 2.88
N GLY A 65 -3.92 4.81 4.08
CA GLY A 65 -3.82 5.58 5.33
C GLY A 65 -2.41 6.13 5.55
N SER A 66 -1.38 5.33 5.28
CA SER A 66 0.03 5.72 5.43
C SER A 66 0.43 6.82 4.46
N THR A 67 0.00 6.73 3.20
CA THR A 67 0.29 7.76 2.18
C THR A 67 -0.49 9.04 2.41
N ILE A 68 -1.75 8.97 2.85
CA ILE A 68 -2.54 10.15 3.21
C ILE A 68 -1.95 10.82 4.45
N ALA A 69 -1.65 10.07 5.51
CA ALA A 69 -1.00 10.62 6.70
C ALA A 69 0.35 11.25 6.35
N GLY A 70 1.17 10.57 5.56
CA GLY A 70 2.43 11.10 5.04
C GLY A 70 2.26 12.42 4.29
N ALA A 71 1.27 12.51 3.39
CA ALA A 71 0.96 13.73 2.66
C ALA A 71 0.50 14.87 3.57
N LEU A 72 -0.33 14.58 4.58
CA LEU A 72 -0.74 15.54 5.61
C LEU A 72 0.46 16.04 6.41
N PHE A 73 1.38 15.15 6.83
CA PHE A 73 2.65 15.51 7.48
C PHE A 73 3.54 16.42 6.60
N ARG A 74 3.44 16.30 5.27
CA ARG A 74 4.12 17.19 4.31
C ARG A 74 3.42 18.53 4.08
N GLY A 75 2.31 18.78 4.78
CA GLY A 75 1.53 20.01 4.66
C GLY A 75 0.68 20.07 3.39
N ILE A 76 0.32 18.92 2.82
CA ILE A 76 -0.65 18.83 1.72
C ILE A 76 -2.05 18.85 2.32
N ASN A 77 -2.98 19.60 1.73
CA ASN A 77 -4.34 19.64 2.23
C ASN A 77 -5.06 18.29 2.09
N ARG A 78 -6.06 18.01 2.92
CA ARG A 78 -6.77 16.72 2.97
C ARG A 78 -7.26 16.23 1.61
N GLN A 79 -7.85 17.12 0.80
CA GLN A 79 -8.41 16.77 -0.50
C GLN A 79 -7.31 16.43 -1.51
N ALA A 80 -6.23 17.21 -1.53
CA ALA A 80 -5.07 16.95 -2.37
C ALA A 80 -4.30 15.71 -1.91
N ALA A 81 -4.19 15.46 -0.60
CA ALA A 81 -3.54 14.27 -0.03
C ALA A 81 -4.26 12.98 -0.45
N ALA A 82 -5.58 12.94 -0.35
CA ALA A 82 -6.38 11.80 -0.80
C ALA A 82 -6.24 11.56 -2.31
N ARG A 83 -6.33 12.61 -3.13
CA ARG A 83 -6.14 12.52 -4.59
C ARG A 83 -4.74 12.06 -4.96
N PHE A 84 -3.72 12.62 -4.32
CA PHE A 84 -2.33 12.25 -4.54
C PHE A 84 -2.07 10.80 -4.17
N SER A 85 -2.59 10.34 -3.03
CA SER A 85 -2.52 8.94 -2.61
C SER A 85 -3.16 7.98 -3.61
N PHE A 86 -4.29 8.37 -4.21
CA PHE A 86 -4.95 7.57 -5.24
C PHE A 86 -4.09 7.47 -6.51
N LEU A 87 -3.61 8.61 -7.02
CA LEU A 87 -2.73 8.67 -8.19
C LEU A 87 -1.45 7.86 -7.98
N LEU A 88 -0.84 7.97 -6.79
CA LEU A 88 0.36 7.23 -6.41
C LEU A 88 0.12 5.70 -6.33
N SER A 89 -1.11 5.28 -6.02
CA SER A 89 -1.45 3.85 -5.94
C SER A 89 -1.61 3.19 -7.31
N MET A 90 -1.99 3.95 -8.35
CA MET A 90 -2.15 3.40 -9.70
C MET A 90 -0.89 2.70 -10.25
N PRO A 91 0.30 3.33 -10.31
CA PRO A 91 1.50 2.67 -10.83
C PRO A 91 1.93 1.49 -9.95
N ALA A 92 1.75 1.57 -8.64
CA ALA A 92 2.07 0.48 -7.72
C ALA A 92 1.16 -0.75 -7.94
N ILE A 93 -0.15 -0.53 -8.10
CA ILE A 93 -1.12 -1.60 -8.40
C ILE A 93 -0.82 -2.20 -9.78
N LEU A 94 -0.58 -1.38 -10.80
CA LEU A 94 -0.23 -1.86 -12.15
C LEU A 94 1.02 -2.73 -12.12
N GLY A 95 2.09 -2.30 -11.43
CA GLY A 95 3.31 -3.09 -11.27
C GLY A 95 3.06 -4.43 -10.57
N ALA A 96 2.25 -4.43 -9.50
CA ALA A 96 1.87 -5.64 -8.78
C ALA A 96 1.07 -6.61 -9.67
N VAL A 97 0.12 -6.11 -10.47
CA VAL A 97 -0.67 -6.91 -11.42
C VAL A 97 0.24 -7.55 -12.46
N VAL A 98 1.14 -6.81 -13.09
CA VAL A 98 2.07 -7.35 -14.09
C VAL A 98 2.93 -8.47 -13.50
N LEU A 99 3.45 -8.29 -12.29
CA LEU A 99 4.26 -9.30 -11.62
C LEU A 99 3.46 -10.55 -11.25
N GLN A 100 2.25 -10.38 -10.72
CA GLN A 100 1.38 -11.49 -10.34
C GLN A 100 0.89 -12.28 -11.56
N SER A 101 0.52 -11.62 -12.66
CA SER A 101 0.08 -12.28 -13.89
C SER A 101 1.15 -13.23 -14.43
N LYS A 102 2.42 -12.81 -14.46
CA LYS A 102 3.53 -13.70 -14.87
C LYS A 102 3.63 -14.94 -13.99
N ARG A 103 3.53 -14.78 -12.66
CA ARG A 103 3.59 -15.90 -11.70
C ARG A 103 2.42 -16.87 -11.89
N LEU A 104 1.21 -16.35 -12.12
CA LEU A 104 0.02 -17.18 -12.36
C LEU A 104 0.15 -18.01 -13.63
N VAL A 105 0.65 -17.41 -14.73
CA VAL A 105 0.89 -18.12 -15.99
C VAL A 105 1.94 -19.22 -15.81
N SER A 106 3.08 -18.92 -15.16
CA SER A 106 4.11 -19.92 -14.90
C SER A 106 3.60 -21.10 -14.06
N ARG A 107 2.84 -20.84 -12.98
CA ARG A 107 2.26 -21.90 -12.14
C ARG A 107 1.21 -22.73 -12.87
N CYS A 108 0.41 -22.10 -13.74
CA CYS A 108 -0.59 -22.80 -14.55
C CYS A 108 0.07 -23.82 -15.49
N MET A 109 1.13 -23.41 -16.19
CA MET A 109 1.88 -24.32 -17.07
C MET A 109 2.50 -25.47 -16.29
N GLU A 110 3.16 -25.20 -15.17
CA GLU A 110 3.79 -26.23 -14.34
C GLU A 110 2.77 -27.25 -13.82
N THR A 111 1.61 -26.78 -13.35
CA THR A 111 0.51 -27.66 -12.90
C THR A 111 0.00 -28.55 -14.03
N SER A 112 -0.14 -28.01 -15.26
CA SER A 112 -0.60 -28.79 -16.43
C SER A 112 0.39 -29.86 -16.87
N LEU A 113 1.70 -29.58 -16.75
CA LEU A 113 2.75 -30.54 -17.07
C LEU A 113 2.78 -31.69 -16.05
N ILE A 114 2.68 -31.36 -14.76
CA ILE A 114 2.61 -32.36 -13.68
C ILE A 114 1.35 -33.24 -13.82
N SER A 115 0.20 -32.67 -14.19
CA SER A 115 -1.02 -33.46 -14.37
C SER A 115 -0.94 -34.38 -15.58
N TRP A 116 -0.24 -33.98 -16.64
CA TRP A 116 -0.07 -34.80 -17.83
C TRP A 116 0.92 -35.95 -17.61
N ASP A 117 2.03 -35.70 -16.92
CA ASP A 117 3.02 -36.72 -16.54
C ASP A 117 2.42 -37.82 -15.64
N ASN A 118 1.60 -37.44 -14.65
CA ASN A 118 0.90 -38.39 -13.79
C ASN A 118 -0.17 -39.24 -14.50
N SER A 119 -0.61 -38.86 -15.71
CA SER A 119 -1.58 -39.65 -16.48
C SER A 119 -0.95 -40.74 -17.34
N LEU A 120 0.38 -40.73 -17.48
CA LEU A 120 1.16 -41.67 -18.28
C LEU A 120 1.86 -42.75 -17.42
N ASN A 121 1.80 -42.64 -16.09
CA ASN A 121 2.27 -43.62 -15.11
C ASN A 121 1.08 -44.36 -14.49
#